data_AF-A0A846SNT0-F1
#
_entry.id   AF-A0A846SNT0-F1
#
_cell.length_a   1.000
_cell.length_b   1.000
_cell.length_c   1.000
_cell.angle_alpha   90.00
_cell.angle_beta   90.00
_cell.angle_gamma   90.00
#
_symmetry.space_group_name_H-M   'P 1'
#
loop_
_entity.id
_entity.type
_entity.pdbx_description
1 polymer ?
#
loop_
_entity_poly.entity_id
_entity_poly.type
_entity_poly.pdbx_seq_one_letter_code
_entity_poly.pdbx_strand_id
1 'polypeptide(L)'
;MSSDETPNVPTPRNSREVVREKAQRVHAQQSRARLMRRIIIGAVALVAVGAIGTAVTLAVSSQVTKPRLTPTGMESDGVVVTDLESFAGTGAVPETPSPDATDAGESASPTPEPTASGKVDIHVYVDYLSPDAGEFERANARQLAGWIGEDAVTVSYHPVALLTASSNGTKYSLRSAAAAACVATHSPAQFYAFNHDLLDDQPEVGSDGLSDEDLANLAGAVGVDNAKAVRSCIEDGDFVGWAKEATTRALDGPLAGSDDLVLTAAPMIVANGEAYVGALDDPAEFSQFVLSVASDASRATSTPSPTTTP
;
A
#
# COMPACT_ATOMS: atom_id res chain seq x y z
N MET A 1 33.04 8.65 -110.62
CA MET A 1 32.54 9.69 -109.69
C MET A 1 31.08 9.34 -109.43
N SER A 2 30.83 8.57 -108.37
CA SER A 2 30.43 9.00 -107.02
C SER A 2 29.02 9.61 -106.96
N SER A 3 28.26 9.09 -105.98
CA SER A 3 27.01 9.62 -105.41
C SER A 3 25.72 9.17 -106.10
N ASP A 4 24.66 8.75 -105.41
CA ASP A 4 24.47 8.32 -104.02
C ASP A 4 23.06 7.68 -104.00
N GLU A 5 22.87 6.66 -103.19
CA GLU A 5 21.57 6.03 -102.95
C GLU A 5 20.97 6.64 -101.68
N THR A 6 19.71 7.09 -101.71
CA THR A 6 18.93 7.19 -100.48
C THR A 6 17.42 7.14 -100.75
N PRO A 7 16.70 6.14 -100.19
CA PRO A 7 15.24 6.14 -100.15
C PRO A 7 14.73 7.03 -99.02
N ASN A 8 13.76 7.89 -99.33
CA ASN A 8 13.06 8.72 -98.36
C ASN A 8 12.11 7.86 -97.51
N VAL A 9 12.53 7.50 -96.29
CA VAL A 9 11.69 6.83 -95.28
C VAL A 9 11.02 7.90 -94.39
N PRO A 10 9.69 7.86 -94.15
CA PRO A 10 9.03 8.82 -93.27
C PRO A 10 9.44 8.62 -91.80
N THR A 11 9.69 9.73 -91.08
CA THR A 11 10.06 9.73 -89.65
C THR A 11 8.84 9.47 -88.74
N PRO A 12 8.98 8.70 -87.64
CA PRO A 12 7.89 8.47 -86.69
C PRO A 12 7.86 9.61 -85.64
N ARG A 13 7.01 10.62 -85.85
CA ARG A 13 6.79 11.71 -84.88
C ARG A 13 5.73 11.42 -83.80
N ASN A 14 4.89 10.39 -83.97
CA ASN A 14 3.69 10.20 -83.13
C ASN A 14 3.89 9.43 -81.81
N SER A 15 5.04 8.82 -81.54
CA SER A 15 5.21 7.96 -80.34
C SER A 15 5.62 8.71 -79.07
N ARG A 16 6.26 9.88 -79.19
CA ARG A 16 6.78 10.65 -78.04
C ARG A 16 5.71 11.48 -77.34
N GLU A 17 4.68 11.91 -78.05
CA GLU A 17 3.59 12.72 -77.50
C GLU A 17 2.62 11.87 -76.68
N VAL A 18 2.29 10.67 -77.17
CA VAL A 18 1.42 9.70 -76.47
C VAL A 18 2.04 9.25 -75.13
N VAL A 19 3.37 9.13 -75.07
CA VAL A 19 4.09 8.77 -73.83
C VAL A 19 4.05 9.92 -72.81
N ARG A 20 4.19 11.18 -73.26
CA ARG A 20 4.10 12.36 -72.37
C ARG A 20 2.70 12.56 -71.81
N GLU A 21 1.66 12.34 -72.62
CA GLU A 21 0.27 12.44 -72.18
C GLU A 21 -0.08 11.36 -71.14
N LYS A 22 0.38 10.12 -71.37
CA LYS A 22 0.17 9.01 -70.42
C LYS A 22 0.94 9.22 -69.11
N ALA A 23 2.16 9.75 -69.18
CA ALA A 23 2.95 10.11 -68.00
C ALA A 23 2.26 11.21 -67.17
N GLN A 24 1.72 12.25 -67.80
CA GLN A 24 0.98 13.32 -67.11
C GLN A 24 -0.30 12.81 -66.44
N ARG A 25 -1.05 11.91 -67.09
CA ARG A 25 -2.25 11.28 -66.52
C ARG A 25 -1.93 10.40 -65.31
N VAL A 26 -0.86 9.63 -65.36
CA VAL A 26 -0.41 8.80 -64.22
C VAL A 26 0.04 9.67 -63.06
N HIS A 27 0.79 10.75 -63.31
CA HIS A 27 1.18 11.70 -62.25
C HIS A 27 -0.03 12.40 -61.62
N ALA A 28 -1.04 12.78 -62.40
CA ALA A 28 -2.27 13.38 -61.87
C ALA A 28 -3.12 12.40 -61.05
N GLN A 29 -3.17 11.12 -61.44
CA GLN A 29 -3.86 10.08 -60.66
C GLN A 29 -3.10 9.75 -59.37
N GLN A 30 -1.76 9.66 -59.41
CA GLN A 30 -0.94 9.37 -58.24
C GLN A 30 -0.95 10.51 -57.21
N SER A 31 -1.00 11.77 -57.64
CA SER A 31 -1.06 12.92 -56.71
C SER A 31 -2.38 12.96 -55.95
N ARG A 32 -3.51 12.73 -56.63
CA ARG A 32 -4.85 12.63 -56.01
C ARG A 32 -4.94 11.45 -55.05
N ALA A 33 -4.39 10.29 -55.39
CA ALA A 33 -4.35 9.13 -54.51
C ALA A 33 -3.49 9.37 -53.26
N ARG A 34 -2.32 10.02 -53.40
CA ARG A 34 -1.46 10.37 -52.25
C ARG A 34 -2.13 11.39 -51.33
N LEU A 35 -2.84 12.37 -51.88
CA LEU A 35 -3.58 13.34 -51.09
C LEU A 35 -4.72 12.67 -50.31
N MET A 36 -5.55 11.84 -50.97
CA MET A 36 -6.63 11.12 -50.31
C MET A 36 -6.11 10.14 -49.24
N ARG A 37 -4.99 9.44 -49.50
CA ARG A 37 -4.38 8.56 -48.49
C ARG A 37 -3.90 9.32 -47.27
N ARG A 38 -3.34 10.54 -47.44
CA ARG A 38 -2.93 11.40 -46.31
C ARG A 38 -4.15 11.89 -45.51
N ILE A 39 -5.24 12.24 -46.19
CA ILE A 39 -6.49 12.66 -45.53
C ILE A 39 -7.10 11.50 -44.73
N ILE A 40 -7.14 10.29 -45.29
CA ILE A 40 -7.65 9.09 -44.61
C ILE A 40 -6.79 8.76 -43.37
N ILE A 41 -5.47 8.76 -43.50
CA ILE A 41 -4.56 8.50 -42.36
C ILE A 41 -4.72 9.58 -41.28
N GLY A 42 -4.84 10.86 -41.67
CA GLY A 42 -5.09 11.96 -40.72
C GLY A 42 -6.43 11.84 -40.00
N ALA A 43 -7.49 11.44 -40.71
CA ALA A 43 -8.82 11.22 -40.12
C ALA A 43 -8.84 10.02 -39.17
N VAL A 44 -8.19 8.91 -39.51
CA VAL A 44 -8.06 7.74 -38.64
C VAL A 44 -7.25 8.07 -37.38
N ALA A 45 -6.16 8.84 -37.52
CA ALA A 45 -5.37 9.28 -36.37
C ALA A 45 -6.16 10.20 -35.43
N LEU A 46 -6.96 11.14 -35.97
CA LEU A 46 -7.83 11.99 -35.17
C LEU A 46 -8.94 11.22 -34.45
N VAL A 47 -9.54 10.23 -35.10
CA VAL A 47 -10.55 9.36 -34.45
C VAL A 47 -9.90 8.49 -33.36
N ALA A 48 -8.70 7.96 -33.60
CA ALA A 48 -7.98 7.17 -32.59
C ALA A 48 -7.57 8.02 -31.38
N VAL A 49 -7.03 9.23 -31.59
CA VAL A 49 -6.68 10.16 -30.49
C VAL A 49 -7.94 10.65 -29.77
N GLY A 50 -9.03 10.90 -30.49
CA GLY A 50 -10.32 11.25 -29.90
C GLY A 50 -10.94 10.11 -29.07
N ALA A 51 -10.86 8.87 -29.55
CA ALA A 51 -11.33 7.68 -28.82
C ALA A 51 -10.48 7.40 -27.56
N ILE A 52 -9.16 7.58 -27.65
CA ILE A 52 -8.27 7.46 -26.49
C ILE A 52 -8.53 8.62 -25.51
N GLY A 53 -8.68 9.85 -25.99
CA GLY A 53 -8.97 11.03 -25.16
C GLY A 53 -10.33 10.95 -24.46
N THR A 54 -11.34 10.41 -25.12
CA THR A 54 -12.68 10.15 -24.53
C THR A 54 -12.66 8.99 -23.54
N ALA A 55 -11.92 7.91 -23.81
CA ALA A 55 -11.75 6.82 -22.85
C ALA A 55 -10.99 7.26 -21.59
N VAL A 56 -9.93 8.07 -21.74
CA VAL A 56 -9.16 8.61 -20.61
C VAL A 56 -9.99 9.62 -19.81
N THR A 57 -10.79 10.48 -20.45
CA THR A 57 -11.66 11.43 -19.71
C THR A 57 -12.84 10.76 -19.00
N LEU A 58 -13.41 9.68 -19.55
CA LEU A 58 -14.44 8.87 -18.89
C LEU A 58 -13.90 8.02 -17.73
N ALA A 59 -12.65 7.58 -17.80
CA ALA A 59 -11.98 6.87 -16.70
C ALA A 59 -11.60 7.80 -15.54
N VAL A 60 -11.29 9.07 -15.83
CA VAL A 60 -10.97 10.08 -14.78
C VAL A 60 -12.24 10.67 -14.15
N SER A 61 -13.34 10.84 -14.92
CA SER A 61 -14.57 11.43 -14.38
C SER A 61 -15.34 10.49 -13.44
N SER A 62 -15.24 9.17 -13.62
CA SER A 62 -15.89 8.18 -12.76
C SER A 62 -15.24 8.07 -11.36
N GLN A 63 -14.03 8.59 -11.17
CA GLN A 63 -13.37 8.68 -9.85
C GLN A 63 -13.77 9.92 -9.05
N VAL A 64 -14.36 10.94 -9.67
CA VAL A 64 -14.68 12.23 -9.02
C VAL A 64 -16.05 12.19 -8.31
N THR A 65 -16.89 11.18 -8.56
CA THR A 65 -18.30 11.16 -8.11
C THR A 65 -18.63 10.16 -7.00
N LYS A 66 -17.72 9.24 -6.63
CA LYS A 66 -17.96 8.37 -5.46
C LYS A 66 -17.76 9.19 -4.17
N PRO A 67 -18.73 9.19 -3.23
CA PRO A 67 -18.51 9.76 -1.90
C PRO A 67 -17.25 9.15 -1.29
N ARG A 68 -16.36 9.96 -0.71
CA ARG A 68 -15.22 9.42 0.04
C ARG A 68 -15.77 8.79 1.32
N LEU A 69 -15.61 7.48 1.43
CA LEU A 69 -15.98 6.73 2.63
C LEU A 69 -14.84 6.84 3.64
N THR A 70 -15.20 6.94 4.90
CA THR A 70 -14.26 6.90 6.03
C THR A 70 -14.57 5.63 6.83
N PRO A 71 -13.58 4.78 7.12
CA PRO A 71 -13.78 3.59 7.92
C PRO A 71 -14.24 3.96 9.33
N THR A 72 -15.04 3.10 9.94
CA THR A 72 -15.50 3.27 11.32
C THR A 72 -14.69 2.37 12.26
N GLY A 73 -14.57 2.75 13.53
CA GLY A 73 -13.87 1.93 14.53
C GLY A 73 -12.34 2.03 14.47
N MET A 74 -11.81 3.11 13.88
CA MET A 74 -10.39 3.43 13.87
C MET A 74 -10.10 4.68 14.71
N GLU A 75 -8.96 4.69 15.38
CA GLU A 75 -8.44 5.82 16.15
C GLU A 75 -7.18 6.35 15.48
N SER A 76 -7.19 7.61 15.06
CA SER A 76 -6.06 8.25 14.36
C SER A 76 -5.58 7.46 13.13
N ASP A 77 -6.51 6.91 12.33
CA ASP A 77 -6.27 5.99 11.20
C ASP A 77 -5.69 4.61 11.56
N GLY A 78 -5.58 4.32 12.85
CA GLY A 78 -5.15 3.03 13.38
C GLY A 78 -6.34 2.13 13.70
N VAL A 79 -6.19 0.85 13.39
CA VAL A 79 -7.09 -0.21 13.85
C VAL A 79 -6.52 -0.76 15.15
N VAL A 80 -7.20 -0.44 16.26
CA VAL A 80 -6.87 -1.03 17.57
C VAL A 80 -7.25 -2.51 17.55
N VAL A 81 -6.31 -3.39 17.87
CA VAL A 81 -6.56 -4.84 17.96
C VAL A 81 -7.34 -5.11 19.24
N THR A 82 -8.58 -5.55 19.10
CA THR A 82 -9.50 -5.81 20.23
C THR A 82 -9.82 -7.29 20.44
N ASP A 83 -9.50 -8.14 19.47
CA ASP A 83 -9.80 -9.57 19.48
C ASP A 83 -8.69 -10.36 18.79
N LEU A 84 -8.48 -11.60 19.23
CA LEU A 84 -7.45 -12.52 18.76
C LEU A 84 -8.01 -13.93 18.46
N GLU A 85 -9.32 -14.17 18.61
CA GLU A 85 -9.93 -15.51 18.48
C GLU A 85 -9.71 -16.12 17.09
N SER A 86 -9.63 -15.28 16.06
CA SER A 86 -9.41 -15.71 14.67
C SER A 86 -7.93 -15.88 14.31
N PHE A 87 -7.01 -15.51 15.20
CA PHE A 87 -5.57 -15.60 14.97
C PHE A 87 -5.04 -16.99 15.32
N ALA A 88 -4.78 -17.81 14.30
CA ALA A 88 -4.21 -19.14 14.45
C ALA A 88 -2.66 -19.11 14.46
N GLY A 89 -2.07 -18.37 15.40
CA GLY A 89 -0.61 -18.35 15.61
C GLY A 89 -0.11 -19.69 16.17
N THR A 90 0.12 -20.69 15.31
CA THR A 90 0.57 -22.02 15.75
C THR A 90 2.04 -21.99 16.21
N GLY A 91 2.28 -22.02 17.52
CA GLY A 91 3.61 -22.13 18.14
C GLY A 91 3.68 -21.53 19.54
N ALA A 92 4.58 -22.05 20.39
CA ALA A 92 4.73 -21.60 21.78
C ALA A 92 5.00 -20.08 21.84
N VAL A 93 4.19 -19.39 22.64
CA VAL A 93 4.36 -17.97 22.98
C VAL A 93 5.62 -17.85 23.85
N PRO A 94 6.59 -16.97 23.54
CA PRO A 94 7.65 -16.62 24.49
C PRO A 94 7.01 -16.06 25.76
N GLU A 95 7.52 -16.44 26.93
CA GLU A 95 6.98 -15.94 28.20
C GLU A 95 6.94 -14.41 28.23
N THR A 96 5.85 -13.86 28.74
CA THR A 96 5.69 -12.45 29.10
C THR A 96 6.93 -11.99 29.88
N PRO A 97 7.52 -10.83 29.56
CA PRO A 97 8.57 -10.30 30.39
C PRO A 97 7.99 -9.86 31.74
N SER A 98 8.16 -10.72 32.74
CA SER A 98 8.14 -10.33 34.15
C SER A 98 9.57 -9.98 34.55
N PRO A 99 9.82 -8.91 35.34
CA PRO A 99 11.14 -8.69 35.91
C PRO A 99 11.51 -9.90 36.78
N ASP A 100 12.61 -10.57 36.45
CA ASP A 100 13.16 -11.68 37.23
C ASP A 100 13.43 -11.22 38.67
N ALA A 101 12.81 -11.91 39.64
CA ALA A 101 13.17 -11.81 41.04
C ALA A 101 14.57 -12.42 41.22
N THR A 102 15.60 -11.58 41.22
CA THR A 102 16.95 -12.00 41.57
C THR A 102 16.97 -12.42 43.04
N ASP A 103 17.29 -13.69 43.28
CA ASP A 103 17.53 -14.27 44.61
C ASP A 103 18.78 -13.62 45.23
N ALA A 104 18.58 -12.51 45.95
CA ALA A 104 19.59 -11.86 46.77
C ALA A 104 19.10 -11.82 48.21
N GLY A 105 19.83 -12.53 49.08
CA GLY A 105 19.46 -12.82 50.46
C GLY A 105 19.05 -11.61 51.30
N GLU A 106 18.01 -11.85 52.09
CA GLU A 106 17.71 -11.31 53.41
C GLU A 106 18.42 -10.00 53.82
N SER A 107 17.78 -8.88 53.46
CA SER A 107 17.65 -7.73 54.35
C SER A 107 16.41 -6.94 53.93
N ALA A 108 15.44 -6.82 54.83
CA ALA A 108 14.17 -6.17 54.60
C ALA A 108 14.36 -4.66 54.31
N SER A 109 14.51 -4.32 53.04
CA SER A 109 14.13 -3.03 52.48
C SER A 109 12.73 -3.23 51.88
N PRO A 110 11.78 -2.28 51.99
CA PRO A 110 10.48 -2.45 51.35
C PRO A 110 10.73 -2.68 49.86
N THR A 111 10.35 -3.87 49.37
CA THR A 111 10.15 -4.11 47.95
C THR A 111 9.24 -2.99 47.47
N PRO A 112 9.67 -2.10 46.56
CA PRO A 112 8.72 -1.21 45.93
C PRO A 112 7.65 -2.12 45.33
N GLU A 113 6.37 -1.92 45.70
CA GLU A 113 5.27 -2.48 44.92
C GLU A 113 5.58 -2.21 43.45
N PRO A 114 5.33 -3.16 42.53
CA PRO A 114 5.39 -2.83 41.12
C PRO A 114 4.38 -1.71 40.91
N THR A 115 4.88 -0.48 40.81
CA THR A 115 4.13 0.65 40.29
C THR A 115 3.60 0.14 38.97
N ALA A 116 2.29 0.02 38.85
CA ALA A 116 1.65 -0.43 37.62
C ALA A 116 2.15 0.47 36.49
N SER A 117 3.11 -0.02 35.70
CA SER A 117 3.46 0.60 34.43
C SER A 117 2.17 0.56 33.63
N GLY A 118 1.66 1.72 33.24
CA GLY A 118 0.50 1.77 32.35
C GLY A 118 0.74 0.91 31.12
N LYS A 119 -0.33 0.34 30.59
CA LYS A 119 -0.34 -0.42 29.33
C LYS A 119 0.43 0.35 28.25
N VAL A 120 1.44 -0.27 27.63
CA VAL A 120 2.23 0.40 26.58
C VAL A 120 1.37 0.55 25.33
N ASP A 121 1.31 1.76 24.78
CA ASP A 121 0.61 2.04 23.52
C ASP A 121 1.58 1.89 22.35
N ILE A 122 1.32 0.92 21.48
CA ILE A 122 2.16 0.55 20.34
C ILE A 122 1.38 0.82 19.05
N HIS A 123 1.94 1.67 18.20
CA HIS A 123 1.46 1.92 16.85
C HIS A 123 2.39 1.30 15.82
N VAL A 124 1.84 0.51 14.90
CA VAL A 124 2.58 -0.14 13.81
C VAL A 124 2.09 0.42 12.48
N TYR A 125 2.88 1.29 11.85
CA TYR A 125 2.61 1.79 10.51
C TYR A 125 3.06 0.78 9.47
N VAL A 126 2.13 0.25 8.68
CA VAL A 126 2.37 -0.92 7.84
C VAL A 126 1.99 -0.69 6.38
N ASP A 127 2.90 -1.02 5.47
CA ASP A 127 2.62 -1.18 4.04
C ASP A 127 2.70 -2.66 3.69
N TYR A 128 1.60 -3.23 3.21
CA TYR A 128 1.49 -4.66 2.94
C TYR A 128 2.35 -5.16 1.77
N LEU A 129 3.02 -4.29 1.01
CA LEU A 129 4.04 -4.68 0.03
C LEU A 129 5.48 -4.56 0.57
N SER A 130 5.68 -3.98 1.76
CA SER A 130 7.02 -3.79 2.31
C SER A 130 7.58 -5.11 2.84
N PRO A 131 8.72 -5.60 2.33
CA PRO A 131 9.35 -6.82 2.83
C PRO A 131 9.71 -6.73 4.32
N ASP A 132 10.21 -5.56 4.75
CA ASP A 132 10.56 -5.27 6.14
C ASP A 132 9.33 -5.42 7.05
N ALA A 133 8.13 -5.11 6.54
CA ALA A 133 6.91 -5.19 7.33
C ALA A 133 6.47 -6.64 7.53
N GLY A 134 6.63 -7.47 6.50
CA GLY A 134 6.43 -8.91 6.62
C GLY A 134 7.49 -9.56 7.51
N GLU A 135 8.75 -9.09 7.46
CA GLU A 135 9.81 -9.57 8.36
C GLU A 135 9.45 -9.31 9.82
N PHE A 136 9.09 -8.06 10.15
CA PHE A 136 8.64 -7.70 11.49
C PHE A 136 7.42 -8.52 11.94
N GLU A 137 6.39 -8.65 11.09
CA GLU A 137 5.18 -9.39 11.43
C GLU A 137 5.49 -10.87 11.69
N ARG A 138 6.24 -11.54 10.82
CA ARG A 138 6.60 -12.97 10.99
C ARG A 138 7.40 -13.22 12.26
N ALA A 139 8.25 -12.28 12.65
CA ALA A 139 9.03 -12.36 13.87
C ALA A 139 8.18 -12.06 15.13
N ASN A 140 7.31 -11.05 15.08
CA ASN A 140 6.74 -10.43 16.28
C ASN A 140 5.23 -10.64 16.48
N ALA A 141 4.47 -11.13 15.49
CA ALA A 141 3.01 -11.26 15.61
C ALA A 141 2.59 -12.09 16.82
N ARG A 142 3.24 -13.25 17.05
CA ARG A 142 2.90 -14.12 18.19
C ARG A 142 3.13 -13.46 19.55
N GLN A 143 4.23 -12.71 19.72
CA GLN A 143 4.47 -12.03 21.00
C GLN A 143 3.55 -10.83 21.20
N LEU A 144 3.26 -10.07 20.14
CA LEU A 144 2.28 -8.98 20.20
C LEU A 144 0.90 -9.51 20.59
N ALA A 145 0.46 -10.62 19.97
CA ALA A 145 -0.79 -11.29 20.35
C ALA A 145 -0.78 -11.73 21.83
N GLY A 146 0.33 -12.29 22.32
CA GLY A 146 0.49 -12.65 23.73
C GLY A 146 0.31 -11.43 24.65
N TRP A 147 1.04 -10.34 24.37
CA TRP A 147 0.97 -9.13 25.19
C TRP A 147 -0.38 -8.42 25.12
N ILE A 148 -1.08 -8.46 23.98
CA ILE A 148 -2.45 -7.95 23.83
C ILE A 148 -3.40 -8.79 24.70
N GLY A 149 -3.31 -10.13 24.63
CA GLY A 149 -4.15 -11.03 25.40
C GLY A 149 -3.96 -10.93 26.92
N GLU A 150 -2.76 -10.52 27.35
CA GLU A 150 -2.42 -10.25 28.75
C GLU A 150 -2.74 -8.82 29.19
N ASP A 151 -3.30 -8.00 28.30
CA ASP A 151 -3.59 -6.57 28.53
C ASP A 151 -2.33 -5.73 28.86
N ALA A 152 -1.13 -6.22 28.52
CA ALA A 152 0.13 -5.54 28.77
C ALA A 152 0.41 -4.40 27.77
N VAL A 153 -0.12 -4.52 26.54
CA VAL A 153 0.05 -3.52 25.47
C VAL A 153 -1.25 -3.27 24.70
N THR A 154 -1.44 -2.04 24.24
CA THR A 154 -2.46 -1.69 23.24
C THR A 154 -1.73 -1.63 21.91
N VAL A 155 -2.18 -2.39 20.91
CA VAL A 155 -1.56 -2.37 19.58
C VAL A 155 -2.55 -1.82 18.57
N SER A 156 -2.13 -0.79 17.84
CA SER A 156 -2.87 -0.24 16.71
C SER A 156 -2.05 -0.39 15.43
N TYR A 157 -2.60 -1.07 14.43
CA TYR A 157 -1.99 -1.11 13.10
C TYR A 157 -2.54 0.04 12.26
N HIS A 158 -1.66 0.77 11.58
CA HIS A 158 -1.98 1.90 10.71
C HIS A 158 -1.65 1.53 9.26
N PRO A 159 -2.61 1.03 8.47
CA PRO A 159 -2.40 0.72 7.06
C PRO A 159 -2.01 1.96 6.25
N VAL A 160 -0.85 1.91 5.62
CA VAL A 160 -0.30 2.96 4.75
C VAL A 160 0.15 2.37 3.41
N ALA A 161 0.41 3.24 2.43
CA ALA A 161 0.66 2.83 1.04
C ALA A 161 1.88 3.54 0.41
N LEU A 162 3.04 3.47 1.08
CA LEU A 162 4.32 4.02 0.62
C LEU A 162 4.80 3.40 -0.70
N LEU A 163 4.55 2.11 -0.92
CA LEU A 163 5.00 1.33 -2.07
C LEU A 163 3.94 1.24 -3.18
N THR A 164 2.98 2.16 -3.21
CA THR A 164 1.90 2.21 -4.23
C THR A 164 2.42 2.10 -5.67
N ALA A 165 3.59 2.69 -5.99
CA ALA A 165 4.16 2.66 -7.33
C ALA A 165 4.94 1.36 -7.66
N SER A 166 5.18 0.50 -6.68
CA SER A 166 6.08 -0.65 -6.77
C SER A 166 5.37 -1.97 -7.10
N SER A 167 4.20 -1.92 -7.74
CA SER A 167 3.35 -3.10 -8.04
C SER A 167 2.84 -3.11 -9.48
N ASN A 168 3.74 -2.99 -10.46
CA ASN A 168 3.44 -3.03 -11.91
C ASN A 168 2.21 -2.19 -12.38
N GLY A 169 1.92 -1.09 -11.68
CA GLY A 169 0.78 -0.21 -11.95
C GLY A 169 -0.56 -0.64 -11.32
N THR A 170 -0.64 -1.79 -10.64
CA THR A 170 -1.86 -2.27 -9.97
C THR A 170 -2.14 -1.57 -8.64
N LYS A 171 -1.13 -0.92 -8.05
CA LYS A 171 -1.22 -0.16 -6.79
C LYS A 171 -1.57 -1.04 -5.59
N TYR A 172 -0.98 -2.23 -5.52
CA TYR A 172 -1.25 -3.23 -4.48
C TYR A 172 -1.27 -2.65 -3.07
N SER A 173 -0.21 -1.94 -2.62
CA SER A 173 -0.16 -1.33 -1.28
C SER A 173 -1.39 -0.48 -0.93
N LEU A 174 -1.91 0.28 -1.90
CA LEU A 174 -3.07 1.14 -1.68
C LEU A 174 -4.37 0.32 -1.59
N ARG A 175 -4.50 -0.73 -2.42
CA ARG A 175 -5.67 -1.62 -2.42
C ARG A 175 -5.71 -2.50 -1.18
N SER A 176 -4.57 -3.05 -0.73
CA SER A 176 -4.47 -3.85 0.48
C SER A 176 -4.69 -3.00 1.75
N ALA A 177 -4.17 -1.77 1.81
CA ALA A 177 -4.48 -0.85 2.92
C ALA A 177 -5.99 -0.54 3.00
N ALA A 178 -6.65 -0.33 1.85
CA ALA A 178 -8.10 -0.16 1.79
C ALA A 178 -8.85 -1.45 2.18
N ALA A 179 -8.35 -2.63 1.80
CA ALA A 179 -8.95 -3.91 2.16
C ALA A 179 -8.87 -4.17 3.67
N ALA A 180 -7.74 -3.83 4.30
CA ALA A 180 -7.58 -3.89 5.75
C ALA A 180 -8.60 -2.99 6.46
N ALA A 181 -8.87 -1.80 5.91
CA ALA A 181 -9.94 -0.92 6.40
C ALA A 181 -11.35 -1.49 6.24
N CYS A 182 -11.61 -2.22 5.15
CA CYS A 182 -12.87 -2.94 4.96
C CYS A 182 -13.09 -4.02 6.01
N VAL A 183 -12.05 -4.81 6.30
CA VAL A 183 -12.11 -5.84 7.36
C VAL A 183 -12.28 -5.18 8.72
N ALA A 184 -11.51 -4.15 9.06
CA ALA A 184 -11.67 -3.42 10.32
C ALA A 184 -13.09 -2.84 10.50
N THR A 185 -13.67 -2.28 9.44
CA THR A 185 -15.00 -1.65 9.49
C THR A 185 -16.13 -2.67 9.67
N HIS A 186 -16.03 -3.83 9.01
CA HIS A 186 -17.15 -4.77 8.90
C HIS A 186 -16.94 -6.07 9.69
N SER A 187 -15.72 -6.35 10.14
CA SER A 187 -15.31 -7.58 10.81
C SER A 187 -14.06 -7.33 11.69
N PRO A 188 -14.14 -6.38 12.65
CA PRO A 188 -12.97 -5.94 13.43
C PRO A 188 -12.27 -7.07 14.19
N ALA A 189 -13.01 -8.10 14.63
CA ALA A 189 -12.44 -9.23 15.36
C ALA A 189 -11.50 -10.10 14.50
N GLN A 190 -11.65 -10.06 13.17
CA GLN A 190 -10.85 -10.80 12.21
C GLN A 190 -9.73 -9.94 11.61
N PHE A 191 -9.66 -8.65 11.96
CA PHE A 191 -8.66 -7.73 11.41
C PHE A 191 -7.24 -8.23 11.66
N TYR A 192 -6.93 -8.68 12.89
CA TYR A 192 -5.56 -9.09 13.23
C TYR A 192 -5.11 -10.30 12.42
N ALA A 193 -5.99 -11.30 12.23
CA ALA A 193 -5.72 -12.45 11.38
C ALA A 193 -5.55 -12.05 9.90
N PHE A 194 -6.42 -11.19 9.38
CA PHE A 194 -6.29 -10.69 8.00
C PHE A 194 -5.02 -9.88 7.77
N ASN A 195 -4.67 -9.01 8.73
CA ASN A 195 -3.44 -8.22 8.71
C ASN A 195 -2.21 -9.14 8.69
N HIS A 196 -2.21 -10.17 9.53
CA HIS A 196 -1.16 -11.18 9.58
C HIS A 196 -1.00 -11.88 8.23
N ASP A 197 -2.09 -12.40 7.66
CA ASP A 197 -2.05 -13.15 6.40
C ASP A 197 -1.53 -12.29 5.23
N LEU A 198 -1.89 -10.99 5.19
CA LEU A 198 -1.36 -10.07 4.17
C LEU A 198 0.15 -9.85 4.25
N LEU A 199 0.75 -10.03 5.43
CA LEU A 199 2.16 -9.79 5.72
C LEU A 199 3.00 -11.07 5.77
N ASP A 200 2.38 -12.21 6.07
CA ASP A 200 3.04 -13.52 6.02
C ASP A 200 3.20 -13.98 4.56
N ASP A 201 2.12 -13.92 3.76
CA ASP A 201 2.11 -14.35 2.34
C ASP A 201 2.15 -13.14 1.38
N GLN A 202 3.21 -12.32 1.50
CA GLN A 202 3.35 -11.12 0.69
C GLN A 202 3.65 -11.43 -0.78
N PRO A 203 3.06 -10.69 -1.73
CA PRO A 203 3.51 -10.75 -3.11
C PRO A 203 4.91 -10.14 -3.25
N GLU A 204 5.65 -10.61 -4.25
CA GLU A 204 6.96 -10.03 -4.59
C GLU A 204 6.84 -8.56 -4.99
N VAL A 205 7.77 -7.72 -4.52
CA VAL A 205 7.88 -6.33 -4.96
C VAL A 205 8.10 -6.27 -6.47
N GLY A 206 7.33 -5.43 -7.15
CA GLY A 206 7.36 -5.31 -8.61
C GLY A 206 6.40 -6.26 -9.33
N SER A 207 5.80 -7.22 -8.64
CA SER A 207 4.70 -8.04 -9.19
C SER A 207 3.38 -7.26 -9.25
N ASP A 208 2.34 -7.86 -9.83
CA ASP A 208 0.99 -7.30 -9.82
C ASP A 208 0.36 -7.26 -8.41
N GLY A 209 0.90 -8.03 -7.46
CA GLY A 209 0.25 -8.26 -6.17
C GLY A 209 -1.05 -9.06 -6.28
N LEU A 210 -1.76 -9.21 -5.15
CA LEU A 210 -3.07 -9.87 -5.14
C LEU A 210 -4.11 -8.99 -5.84
N SER A 211 -5.04 -9.61 -6.57
CA SER A 211 -6.20 -8.89 -7.12
C SER A 211 -7.20 -8.52 -6.01
N ASP A 212 -8.18 -7.67 -6.31
CA ASP A 212 -9.23 -7.33 -5.31
C ASP A 212 -10.09 -8.56 -4.95
N GLU A 213 -10.29 -9.47 -5.91
CA GLU A 213 -10.95 -10.76 -5.67
C GLU A 213 -10.12 -11.64 -4.74
N ASP A 214 -8.79 -11.71 -4.94
CA ASP A 214 -7.88 -12.47 -4.08
C ASP A 214 -7.84 -11.88 -2.65
N LEU A 215 -7.80 -10.55 -2.51
CA LEU A 215 -7.88 -9.87 -1.22
C LEU A 215 -9.20 -10.19 -0.49
N ALA A 216 -10.31 -10.20 -1.23
CA ALA A 216 -11.60 -10.56 -0.65
C ALA A 216 -11.71 -12.05 -0.29
N ASN A 217 -11.10 -12.93 -1.08
CA ASN A 217 -11.01 -14.35 -0.79
C ASN A 217 -10.16 -14.62 0.46
N LEU A 218 -9.04 -13.89 0.61
CA LEU A 218 -8.21 -13.95 1.81
C LEU A 218 -9.00 -13.52 3.06
N ALA A 219 -9.74 -12.42 2.98
CA ALA A 219 -10.63 -11.99 4.07
C ALA A 219 -11.69 -13.07 4.38
N GLY A 220 -12.26 -13.72 3.37
CA GLY A 220 -13.17 -14.85 3.55
C GLY A 220 -12.53 -16.05 4.26
N ALA A 221 -11.25 -16.32 3.99
CA ALA A 221 -10.53 -17.45 4.57
C ALA A 221 -10.29 -17.32 6.08
N VAL A 222 -10.13 -16.10 6.59
CA VAL A 222 -10.01 -15.82 8.03
C VAL A 222 -11.37 -15.78 8.77
N GLY A 223 -12.47 -16.09 8.07
CA GLY A 223 -13.78 -16.28 8.71
C GLY A 223 -14.52 -14.99 9.08
N VAL A 224 -14.41 -13.93 8.27
CA VAL A 224 -15.12 -12.66 8.49
C VAL A 224 -16.64 -12.83 8.64
N ASP A 225 -17.24 -12.13 9.61
CA ASP A 225 -18.67 -12.22 9.95
C ASP A 225 -19.56 -11.70 8.82
N ASN A 226 -19.32 -10.45 8.39
CA ASN A 226 -20.08 -9.78 7.34
C ASN A 226 -19.48 -10.03 5.95
N ALA A 227 -19.17 -11.29 5.62
CA ALA A 227 -18.40 -11.67 4.43
C ALA A 227 -18.85 -11.01 3.12
N LYS A 228 -20.15 -10.87 2.89
CA LYS A 228 -20.67 -10.21 1.69
C LYS A 228 -20.36 -8.70 1.66
N ALA A 229 -20.48 -8.02 2.80
CA ALA A 229 -20.18 -6.59 2.91
C ALA A 229 -18.67 -6.35 2.81
N VAL A 230 -17.86 -7.18 3.49
CA VAL A 230 -16.40 -7.15 3.38
C VAL A 230 -15.96 -7.33 1.93
N ARG A 231 -16.45 -8.37 1.25
CA ARG A 231 -16.13 -8.64 -0.16
C ARG A 231 -16.51 -7.49 -1.08
N SER A 232 -17.72 -6.93 -0.94
CA SER A 232 -18.13 -5.77 -1.75
C SER A 232 -17.24 -4.56 -1.49
N CYS A 233 -16.96 -4.25 -0.22
CA CYS A 233 -16.12 -3.12 0.15
C CYS A 233 -14.71 -3.21 -0.48
N ILE A 234 -14.12 -4.41 -0.47
CA ILE A 234 -12.81 -4.68 -1.06
C ILE A 234 -12.87 -4.53 -2.59
N GLU A 235 -13.79 -5.26 -3.25
CA GLU A 235 -13.91 -5.27 -4.72
C GLU A 235 -14.31 -3.90 -5.31
N ASP A 236 -15.08 -3.10 -4.57
CA ASP A 236 -15.51 -1.77 -4.98
C ASP A 236 -14.45 -0.68 -4.71
N GLY A 237 -13.40 -1.03 -3.93
CA GLY A 237 -12.31 -0.14 -3.55
C GLY A 237 -12.74 0.99 -2.62
N ASP A 238 -13.69 0.72 -1.73
CA ASP A 238 -14.44 1.73 -0.98
C ASP A 238 -13.54 2.66 -0.13
N PHE A 239 -12.47 2.12 0.45
CA PHE A 239 -11.54 2.88 1.30
C PHE A 239 -10.21 3.25 0.62
N VAL A 240 -10.07 3.11 -0.71
CA VAL A 240 -8.86 3.53 -1.44
C VAL A 240 -8.57 5.02 -1.28
N GLY A 241 -9.62 5.85 -1.27
CA GLY A 241 -9.51 7.28 -1.02
C GLY A 241 -8.99 7.58 0.39
N TRP A 242 -9.53 6.90 1.40
CA TRP A 242 -9.08 7.02 2.79
C TRP A 242 -7.63 6.56 2.96
N ALA A 243 -7.24 5.41 2.42
CA ALA A 243 -5.89 4.86 2.57
C ALA A 243 -4.82 5.82 2.03
N LYS A 244 -5.11 6.51 0.92
CA LYS A 244 -4.23 7.56 0.36
C LYS A 244 -4.09 8.74 1.32
N GLU A 245 -5.19 9.19 1.91
CA GLU A 245 -5.17 10.33 2.84
C GLU A 245 -4.53 9.97 4.18
N ALA A 246 -4.78 8.77 4.71
CA ALA A 246 -4.12 8.24 5.91
C ALA A 246 -2.60 8.18 5.71
N THR A 247 -2.15 7.66 4.56
CA THR A 247 -0.72 7.68 4.18
C THR A 247 -0.17 9.11 4.14
N THR A 248 -0.93 10.07 3.61
CA THR A 248 -0.50 11.47 3.55
C THR A 248 -0.38 12.07 4.95
N ARG A 249 -1.37 11.84 5.83
CA ARG A 249 -1.34 12.28 7.22
C ARG A 249 -0.16 11.69 7.99
N ALA A 250 0.16 10.42 7.78
CA ALA A 250 1.31 9.78 8.41
C ALA A 250 2.64 10.40 7.93
N LEU A 251 2.76 10.73 6.64
CA LEU A 251 3.94 11.40 6.08
C LEU A 251 4.10 12.85 6.56
N ASP A 252 2.99 13.55 6.81
CA ASP A 252 3.00 14.93 7.31
C ASP A 252 3.21 14.99 8.84
N GLY A 253 2.72 13.98 9.57
CA GLY A 253 2.74 13.85 11.02
C GLY A 253 1.95 14.92 11.78
N PRO A 254 2.07 14.95 13.13
CA PRO A 254 2.77 13.95 13.94
C PRO A 254 2.06 12.58 13.89
N LEU A 255 2.83 11.50 14.06
CA LEU A 255 2.29 10.14 14.16
C LEU A 255 1.51 9.96 15.47
N ALA A 256 0.52 9.07 15.46
CA ALA A 256 -0.22 8.68 16.64
C ALA A 256 0.74 8.23 17.76
N GLY A 257 0.44 8.63 18.99
CA GLY A 257 1.27 8.35 20.16
C GLY A 257 2.54 9.19 20.26
N SER A 258 2.87 10.05 19.29
CA SER A 258 4.09 10.88 19.27
C SER A 258 3.79 12.38 19.11
N ASP A 259 4.74 13.23 19.53
CA ASP A 259 4.62 14.68 19.40
C ASP A 259 5.25 15.24 18.11
N ASP A 260 6.22 14.54 17.54
CA ASP A 260 7.07 15.06 16.47
C ASP A 260 7.47 14.04 15.39
N LEU A 261 7.16 12.75 15.56
CA LEU A 261 7.52 11.74 14.58
C LEU A 261 6.68 11.88 13.30
N VAL A 262 7.32 11.57 12.18
CA VAL A 262 6.70 11.46 10.86
C VAL A 262 7.05 10.10 10.27
N LEU A 263 6.18 9.56 9.42
CA LEU A 263 6.43 8.30 8.75
C LEU A 263 7.59 8.42 7.77
N THR A 264 8.60 7.57 7.90
CA THR A 264 9.77 7.57 7.01
C THR A 264 10.04 6.21 6.35
N ALA A 265 9.51 5.13 6.90
CA ALA A 265 9.61 3.77 6.38
C ALA A 265 8.38 2.95 6.78
N ALA A 266 8.23 1.76 6.20
CA ALA A 266 7.25 0.77 6.61
C ALA A 266 7.97 -0.58 6.80
N PRO A 267 7.92 -1.22 7.97
CA PRO A 267 7.13 -0.80 9.11
C PRO A 267 7.83 0.37 9.83
N MET A 268 7.05 1.18 10.52
CA MET A 268 7.56 2.05 11.57
C MET A 268 6.77 1.76 12.83
N ILE A 269 7.48 1.37 13.90
CA ILE A 269 6.87 1.00 15.16
C ILE A 269 7.13 2.13 16.16
N VAL A 270 6.07 2.66 16.76
CA VAL A 270 6.12 3.71 17.77
C VAL A 270 5.51 3.17 19.05
N ALA A 271 6.26 3.17 20.15
CA ALA A 271 5.79 2.75 21.47
C ALA A 271 5.86 3.94 22.44
N ASN A 272 4.72 4.34 23.02
CA ASN A 272 4.59 5.56 23.86
C ASN A 272 5.33 6.78 23.31
N GLY A 273 5.30 6.97 21.99
CA GLY A 273 5.92 8.10 21.30
C GLY A 273 7.39 7.91 20.91
N GLU A 274 8.02 6.80 21.26
CA GLU A 274 9.39 6.49 20.84
C GLU A 274 9.41 5.51 19.67
N ALA A 275 10.24 5.79 18.66
CA ALA A 275 10.38 4.93 17.49
C ALA A 275 11.34 3.76 17.77
N TYR A 276 10.92 2.55 17.44
CA TYR A 276 11.82 1.40 17.41
C TYR A 276 12.76 1.48 16.20
N VAL A 277 14.06 1.38 16.43
CA VAL A 277 15.12 1.46 15.40
C VAL A 277 16.02 0.21 15.37
N GLY A 278 15.59 -0.86 16.05
CA GLY A 278 16.33 -2.11 16.18
C GLY A 278 16.09 -3.11 15.05
N ALA A 279 16.57 -4.33 15.25
CA ALA A 279 16.38 -5.43 14.30
C ALA A 279 14.91 -5.89 14.23
N LEU A 280 14.32 -5.85 13.03
CA LEU A 280 12.92 -6.23 12.82
C LEU A 280 12.66 -7.72 13.02
N ASP A 281 13.70 -8.55 12.84
CA ASP A 281 13.68 -10.01 12.96
C ASP A 281 14.18 -10.53 14.31
N ASP A 282 14.43 -9.67 15.30
CA ASP A 282 14.83 -10.04 16.66
C ASP A 282 13.71 -9.71 17.69
N PRO A 283 12.84 -10.69 17.99
CA PRO A 283 11.75 -10.48 18.93
C PRO A 283 12.22 -10.17 20.36
N ALA A 284 13.41 -10.63 20.75
CA ALA A 284 13.97 -10.38 22.08
C ALA A 284 14.46 -8.93 22.19
N GLU A 285 15.10 -8.39 21.16
CA GLU A 285 15.48 -6.98 21.09
C GLU A 285 14.24 -6.07 21.12
N PHE A 286 13.21 -6.38 20.32
CA PHE A 286 11.97 -5.62 20.33
C PHE A 286 11.28 -5.66 21.72
N SER A 287 11.30 -6.81 22.39
CA SER A 287 10.80 -6.94 23.77
C SER A 287 11.56 -6.05 24.76
N GLN A 288 12.89 -5.98 24.66
CA GLN A 288 13.70 -5.12 25.52
C GLN A 288 13.38 -3.64 25.31
N PHE A 289 13.14 -3.22 24.06
CA PHE A 289 12.70 -1.88 23.73
C PHE A 289 11.33 -1.53 24.37
N VAL A 290 10.35 -2.42 24.26
CA VAL A 290 9.02 -2.20 24.86
C VAL A 290 9.14 -2.07 26.39
N LEU A 291 9.99 -2.88 27.03
CA LEU A 291 10.24 -2.81 28.48
C LEU A 291 10.94 -1.52 28.91
N SER A 292 11.90 -1.02 28.13
CA SER A 292 12.58 0.25 28.45
C SER A 292 11.60 1.42 28.38
N VAL A 293 10.77 1.45 27.33
CA VAL A 293 9.73 2.48 27.15
C VAL A 293 8.69 2.43 28.28
N ALA A 294 8.25 1.24 28.68
CA ALA A 294 7.33 1.07 29.82
C ALA A 294 7.93 1.60 31.14
N SER A 295 9.22 1.32 31.36
CA SER A 295 9.95 1.74 32.56
C SER A 295 10.10 3.26 32.65
N ASP A 296 10.40 3.92 31.53
CA ASP A 296 10.59 5.37 31.50
C ASP A 296 9.27 6.14 31.65
N ALA A 297 8.17 5.63 31.05
CA ALA A 297 6.82 6.16 31.30
C ALA A 297 6.44 6.09 32.79
N SER A 298 6.78 4.99 33.45
CA SER A 298 6.54 4.81 34.89
C SER A 298 7.34 5.81 35.73
N ARG A 299 8.61 6.04 35.38
CA ARG A 299 9.45 7.03 36.05
C ARG A 299 8.89 8.44 35.91
N ALA A 300 8.45 8.84 34.72
CA ALA A 300 7.88 10.16 34.48
C ALA A 300 6.68 10.45 35.39
N THR A 301 5.77 9.48 35.56
CA THR A 301 4.60 9.61 36.43
C THR A 301 4.91 9.60 37.94
N SER A 302 6.07 9.09 38.33
CA SER A 302 6.50 8.98 39.74
C SER A 302 7.23 10.20 40.30
N THR A 303 7.39 11.29 39.52
CA THR A 303 8.09 12.50 39.98
C THR A 303 7.42 13.09 41.23
N PRO A 304 8.06 13.06 42.42
CA PRO A 304 7.42 13.52 43.65
C PRO A 304 7.24 15.04 43.62
N SER A 305 6.03 15.50 43.91
CA SER A 305 5.72 16.91 44.11
C SER A 305 6.63 17.48 45.22
N PRO A 306 7.34 18.61 45.01
CA PRO A 306 8.21 19.15 46.04
C PRO A 306 7.36 19.51 47.25
N THR A 307 7.63 18.85 48.38
CA THR A 307 7.03 19.20 49.66
C THR A 307 7.52 20.60 50.02
N THR A 308 6.63 21.59 49.97
CA THR A 308 6.87 22.91 50.54
C THR A 308 6.89 22.75 52.06
N THR A 309 8.08 22.68 52.64
CA THR A 309 8.27 22.75 54.09
C THR A 309 7.93 24.17 54.58
N PRO A 310 7.15 24.32 55.68
CA PRO A 310 6.70 25.61 56.22
C PRO A 310 7.80 26.46 56.85
#